data_AF-A0A8S3EN54-F1
#
_entry.id   AF-A0A8S3EN54-F1
#
_cell.length_a   1.000
_cell.length_b   1.000
_cell.length_c   1.000
_cell.angle_alpha   90.00
_cell.angle_beta   90.00
_cell.angle_gamma   90.00
#
_symmetry.space_group_name_H-M   'P 1'
#
loop_
_entity.id
_entity.type
_entity.pdbx_description
1 polymer ?
#
loop_
_entity_poly.entity_id
_entity_poly.type
_entity_poly.pdbx_seq_one_letter_code
_entity_poly.pdbx_strand_id
1 'polypeptide(L)'
;MLSLTNDQPTLKPHVEIIFRQPSLFGDYRTALDIGEAKIYEDIQDYDAAKALFDEILQEYNEQYARMNLVLFEDALEHLTRIHRVIRMDKGNALLVGVGGSGKSSLTRLATFSAGCEIFEIKLSRGYNESSFREDLKIVYNKLGIENKKIVFMFGDQHVAEEGFLELINNMLTTGIVPALFADEEREAIIGNIREEAMKNGASPAKESIWQYFVTKCSVNLHVVLCMSPTGDTLRTRCRNFP
;
A
#
# COMPACT_ATOMS: atom_id res chain seq x y z
N MET A 1 -48.00 -28.72 -18.94
CA MET A 1 -47.87 -28.35 -17.52
C MET A 1 -46.46 -28.77 -17.10
N LEU A 2 -45.45 -27.99 -17.47
CA LEU A 2 -44.05 -28.24 -17.14
C LEU A 2 -43.80 -27.63 -15.76
N SER A 3 -43.51 -28.47 -14.77
CA SER A 3 -43.12 -28.01 -13.43
C SER A 3 -41.76 -27.34 -13.51
N LEU A 4 -41.74 -26.03 -13.28
CA LEU A 4 -40.51 -25.30 -12.99
C LEU A 4 -39.98 -25.83 -11.66
N THR A 5 -38.92 -26.63 -11.70
CA THR A 5 -38.14 -27.02 -10.52
C THR A 5 -37.51 -25.76 -9.95
N ASN A 6 -37.94 -25.42 -8.74
CA ASN A 6 -37.59 -24.22 -8.00
C ASN A 6 -36.23 -24.41 -7.28
N ASP A 7 -35.21 -24.86 -8.00
CA ASP A 7 -33.85 -24.92 -7.46
C ASP A 7 -33.19 -23.55 -7.59
N GLN A 8 -33.59 -22.63 -6.72
CA GLN A 8 -32.70 -21.54 -6.35
C GLN A 8 -31.61 -22.13 -5.44
N PRO A 9 -30.31 -22.05 -5.79
CA PRO A 9 -29.27 -22.44 -4.87
C PRO A 9 -29.42 -21.61 -3.60
N THR A 10 -29.78 -22.26 -2.50
CA THR A 10 -29.97 -21.58 -1.22
C THR A 10 -28.67 -20.89 -0.85
N LEU A 11 -28.66 -19.56 -0.70
CA LEU A 11 -27.47 -18.80 -0.29
C LEU A 11 -26.90 -19.22 1.09
N LYS A 12 -27.69 -19.95 1.90
CA LYS A 12 -27.38 -20.27 3.31
C LYS A 12 -26.02 -20.95 3.56
N PRO A 13 -25.56 -21.94 2.77
CA PRO A 13 -24.26 -22.58 3.01
C PRO A 13 -23.08 -21.63 2.75
N HIS A 14 -23.22 -20.71 1.79
CA HIS A 14 -22.17 -19.75 1.47
C HIS A 14 -22.08 -18.63 2.51
N VAL A 15 -23.21 -18.26 3.13
CA VAL A 15 -23.27 -17.27 4.21
C VAL A 15 -22.43 -17.73 5.40
N GLU A 16 -22.55 -18.99 5.84
CA GLU A 16 -21.75 -19.51 6.97
C GLU A 16 -20.25 -19.51 6.69
N ILE A 17 -19.84 -19.76 5.45
CA ILE A 17 -18.44 -19.71 5.03
C ILE A 17 -17.93 -18.25 5.01
N ILE A 18 -18.71 -17.31 4.46
CA ILE A 18 -18.32 -15.89 4.33
C ILE A 18 -18.22 -15.21 5.70
N PHE A 19 -19.11 -15.54 6.64
CA PHE A 19 -19.12 -14.95 7.98
C PHE A 19 -18.29 -15.73 9.00
N ARG A 20 -17.53 -16.75 8.55
CA ARG A 20 -16.62 -17.50 9.42
C ARG A 20 -15.58 -16.56 10.03
N GLN A 21 -15.35 -16.76 11.32
CA GLN A 21 -14.28 -16.10 12.06
C GLN A 21 -13.14 -17.10 12.28
N PRO A 22 -11.87 -16.70 12.08
CA PRO A 22 -11.41 -15.40 11.57
C PRO A 22 -11.62 -15.21 10.06
N SER A 23 -11.74 -13.96 9.60
CA SER A 23 -11.81 -13.63 8.17
C SER A 23 -10.43 -13.50 7.54
N LEU A 24 -9.85 -14.63 7.13
CA LEU A 24 -8.47 -14.73 6.61
C LEU A 24 -8.38 -14.73 5.07
N PHE A 25 -9.25 -13.99 4.40
CA PHE A 25 -9.19 -13.89 2.93
C PHE A 25 -7.98 -13.08 2.45
N GLY A 26 -7.24 -13.61 1.48
CA GLY A 26 -6.06 -12.98 0.88
C GLY A 26 -5.54 -13.75 -0.33
N ASP A 27 -4.51 -13.20 -0.98
CA ASP A 27 -3.86 -13.76 -2.18
C ASP A 27 -2.36 -14.01 -1.97
N TYR A 28 -1.99 -14.40 -0.74
CA TYR A 28 -0.59 -14.60 -0.33
C TYR A 28 -0.12 -16.06 -0.36
N ARG A 29 -0.93 -17.01 -0.84
CA ARG A 29 -0.51 -18.42 -1.00
C ARG A 29 0.63 -18.56 -2.01
N THR A 30 0.55 -17.84 -3.12
CA THR A 30 1.55 -17.80 -4.19
C THR A 30 2.41 -16.54 -4.09
N ALA A 31 2.59 -15.98 -2.89
CA ALA A 31 3.33 -14.74 -2.69
C ALA A 31 4.79 -14.84 -3.15
N LEU A 32 5.38 -16.03 -3.05
CA LEU A 32 6.78 -16.32 -3.40
C LEU A 32 6.94 -16.80 -4.86
N ASP A 33 5.84 -17.16 -5.53
CA ASP A 33 5.86 -17.71 -6.89
C ASP A 33 5.90 -16.58 -7.93
N ILE A 34 7.10 -16.29 -8.42
CA ILE A 34 7.32 -15.20 -9.38
C ILE A 34 6.62 -15.52 -10.71
N GLY A 35 5.63 -14.68 -11.06
CA GLY A 35 4.93 -14.76 -12.35
C GLY A 35 3.62 -15.54 -12.31
N GLU A 36 3.27 -16.16 -11.17
CA GLU A 36 1.95 -16.74 -10.99
C GLU A 36 0.89 -15.68 -10.65
N ALA A 37 -0.33 -15.91 -11.11
CA ALA A 37 -1.45 -15.07 -10.74
C ALA A 37 -1.77 -15.26 -9.26
N LYS A 38 -1.74 -14.18 -8.49
CA LYS A 38 -2.17 -14.19 -7.09
C LYS A 38 -3.70 -14.31 -7.03
N ILE A 39 -4.19 -15.43 -6.49
CA ILE A 39 -5.63 -15.72 -6.40
C ILE A 39 -6.13 -15.33 -5.02
N TYR A 40 -7.13 -14.45 -4.98
CA TYR A 40 -7.77 -14.05 -3.74
C TYR A 40 -8.75 -15.14 -3.27
N GLU A 41 -8.49 -15.74 -2.12
CA GLU A 41 -9.23 -16.89 -1.62
C GLU A 41 -9.31 -16.93 -0.09
N ASP A 42 -10.08 -17.89 0.44
CA ASP A 42 -10.16 -18.18 1.87
C ASP A 42 -8.96 -19.04 2.30
N ILE A 43 -8.13 -18.52 3.22
CA ILE A 43 -6.97 -19.23 3.77
C ILE A 43 -7.36 -20.23 4.87
N GLN A 44 -8.66 -20.30 5.22
CA GLN A 44 -9.31 -21.29 6.08
C GLN A 44 -9.11 -21.06 7.58
N ASP A 45 -7.88 -21.12 8.09
CA ASP A 45 -7.59 -21.02 9.51
C ASP A 45 -6.21 -20.41 9.82
N TYR A 46 -5.97 -20.16 11.11
CA TYR A 46 -4.75 -19.52 11.58
C TYR A 46 -3.50 -20.37 11.35
N ASP A 47 -3.59 -21.70 11.43
CA ASP A 47 -2.44 -22.58 11.24
C ASP A 47 -1.97 -22.52 9.79
N ALA A 48 -2.91 -22.54 8.83
CA ALA A 48 -2.61 -22.37 7.41
C ALA A 48 -2.03 -20.98 7.11
N ALA A 49 -2.64 -19.90 7.63
CA ALA A 49 -2.13 -18.54 7.44
C ALA A 49 -0.74 -18.35 8.06
N LYS A 50 -0.51 -18.92 9.25
CA LYS A 50 0.77 -18.86 9.95
C LYS A 50 1.87 -19.57 9.17
N ALA A 51 1.60 -20.79 8.67
CA ALA A 51 2.58 -21.52 7.88
C ALA A 51 3.04 -20.73 6.65
N LEU A 52 2.10 -20.12 5.92
CA LEU A 52 2.40 -19.29 4.76
C LEU A 52 3.23 -18.06 5.13
N PHE A 53 2.83 -17.32 6.17
CA PHE A 53 3.55 -16.10 6.56
C PHE A 53 4.88 -16.37 7.26
N ASP A 54 5.07 -17.51 7.92
CA ASP A 54 6.37 -17.91 8.45
C ASP A 54 7.36 -18.18 7.31
N GLU A 55 6.92 -18.84 6.23
CA GLU A 55 7.73 -19.05 5.02
C GLU A 55 8.08 -17.72 4.35
N ILE A 56 7.09 -16.83 4.16
CA ILE A 56 7.31 -15.48 3.62
C ILE A 56 8.27 -14.67 4.51
N LEU A 57 8.14 -14.77 5.83
CA LEU A 57 9.02 -14.09 6.77
C LEU A 57 10.45 -14.64 6.71
N GLN A 58 10.61 -15.95 6.51
CA GLN A 58 11.92 -16.55 6.30
C GLN A 58 12.58 -15.97 5.04
N GLU A 59 11.88 -15.98 3.91
CA GLU A 59 12.40 -15.43 2.66
C GLU A 59 12.74 -13.93 2.79
N TYR A 60 11.87 -13.16 3.45
CA TYR A 60 12.15 -11.75 3.75
C TYR A 60 13.46 -11.59 4.53
N ASN A 61 13.71 -12.45 5.52
CA ASN A 61 14.91 -12.40 6.36
C ASN A 61 16.19 -12.83 5.64
N GLU A 62 16.09 -13.54 4.51
CA GLU A 62 17.22 -13.88 3.66
C GLU A 62 17.63 -12.69 2.77
N GLN A 63 16.67 -11.86 2.36
CA GLN A 63 16.90 -10.74 1.45
C GLN A 63 17.12 -9.39 2.16
N TYR A 64 16.54 -9.21 3.36
CA TYR A 64 16.50 -7.93 4.08
C TYR A 64 17.00 -8.06 5.52
N ALA A 65 17.02 -6.91 6.23
CA ALA A 65 17.36 -6.88 7.65
C ALA A 65 16.38 -7.75 8.45
N ARG A 66 16.94 -8.71 9.20
CA ARG A 66 16.18 -9.72 9.93
C ARG A 66 15.15 -9.11 10.87
N MET A 67 13.93 -9.61 10.79
CA MET A 67 12.79 -9.25 11.59
C MET A 67 12.31 -10.46 12.40
N ASN A 68 12.47 -10.40 13.73
CA ASN A 68 12.03 -11.46 14.63
C ASN A 68 10.56 -11.22 15.01
N LEU A 69 9.65 -11.50 14.08
CA LEU A 69 8.21 -11.45 14.31
C LEU A 69 7.70 -12.77 14.89
N VAL A 70 6.80 -12.66 15.86
CA VAL A 70 5.99 -13.80 16.35
C VAL A 70 4.59 -13.62 15.81
N LEU A 71 4.14 -14.54 14.94
CA LEU A 71 2.83 -14.51 14.31
C LEU A 71 1.82 -15.29 15.15
N PHE A 72 1.16 -14.58 16.07
CA PHE A 72 -0.03 -15.05 16.79
C PHE A 72 -1.30 -14.58 16.07
N GLU A 73 -2.47 -15.04 16.52
CA GLU A 73 -3.77 -14.83 15.86
C GLU A 73 -4.04 -13.36 15.48
N ASP A 74 -3.97 -12.41 16.42
CA ASP A 74 -4.22 -10.99 16.11
C ASP A 74 -3.20 -10.42 15.11
N ALA A 75 -1.94 -10.88 15.18
CA ALA A 75 -0.91 -10.45 14.24
C ALA A 75 -1.23 -10.93 12.82
N LEU A 76 -1.72 -12.16 12.67
CA LEU A 76 -2.18 -12.72 11.39
C LEU A 76 -3.41 -11.99 10.86
N GLU A 77 -4.36 -11.64 11.72
CA GLU A 77 -5.51 -10.83 11.32
C GLU A 77 -5.08 -9.44 10.80
N HIS A 78 -4.23 -8.74 11.57
CA HIS A 78 -3.74 -7.42 11.17
C HIS A 78 -2.89 -7.49 9.90
N LEU A 79 -2.02 -8.49 9.78
CA LEU A 79 -1.20 -8.71 8.59
C LEU A 79 -2.08 -8.97 7.37
N THR A 80 -3.10 -9.82 7.49
CA THR A 80 -4.08 -10.09 6.43
C THR A 80 -4.83 -8.83 6.02
N ARG A 81 -5.27 -8.01 6.98
CA ARG A 81 -5.95 -6.72 6.71
C ARG A 81 -5.03 -5.75 5.97
N ILE A 82 -3.78 -5.60 6.40
CA ILE A 82 -2.80 -4.71 5.76
C ILE A 82 -2.50 -5.20 4.34
N HIS A 83 -2.22 -6.50 4.16
CA HIS A 83 -1.99 -7.09 2.85
C HIS A 83 -3.16 -6.83 1.91
N ARG A 84 -4.39 -7.08 2.37
CA ARG A 84 -5.60 -6.82 1.60
C ARG A 84 -5.70 -5.37 1.14
N VAL A 85 -5.40 -4.40 2.02
CA VAL A 85 -5.41 -2.97 1.64
C VAL A 85 -4.36 -2.66 0.57
N ILE A 86 -3.14 -3.18 0.71
CA ILE A 86 -2.05 -2.97 -0.28
C ILE A 86 -2.41 -3.60 -1.63
N ARG A 87 -3.19 -4.67 -1.65
CA ARG A 87 -3.62 -5.35 -2.89
C ARG A 87 -4.78 -4.68 -3.60
N MET A 88 -5.47 -3.73 -2.96
CA MET A 88 -6.56 -2.96 -3.56
C MET A 88 -6.03 -1.75 -4.31
N ASP A 89 -6.60 -1.46 -5.48
CA ASP A 89 -6.28 -0.24 -6.24
C ASP A 89 -6.55 1.00 -5.39
N LYS A 90 -5.55 1.89 -5.28
CA LYS A 90 -5.59 3.09 -4.44
C LYS A 90 -5.87 2.80 -2.95
N GLY A 91 -5.55 1.59 -2.49
CA GLY A 91 -5.67 1.22 -1.08
C GLY A 91 -4.62 1.91 -0.23
N ASN A 92 -5.07 2.68 0.76
CA ASN A 92 -4.23 3.36 1.75
C ASN A 92 -4.67 2.95 3.16
N ALA A 93 -3.76 2.93 4.12
CA ALA A 93 -4.05 2.49 5.48
C ALA A 93 -3.59 3.50 6.54
N LEU A 94 -4.41 3.69 7.57
CA LEU A 94 -4.01 4.32 8.82
C LEU A 94 -3.98 3.26 9.92
N LEU A 95 -2.78 2.88 10.35
CA LEU A 95 -2.53 1.93 11.42
C LEU A 95 -2.35 2.69 12.72
N VAL A 96 -3.28 2.49 13.65
CA VAL A 96 -3.25 3.13 14.98
C VAL A 96 -2.91 2.09 16.03
N GLY A 97 -1.88 2.37 16.82
CA GLY A 97 -1.49 1.49 17.94
C GLY A 97 -0.31 2.05 18.72
N VAL A 98 -0.14 1.60 19.96
CA VAL A 98 0.99 2.02 20.80
C VAL A 98 2.34 1.54 20.24
N GLY A 99 3.46 2.09 20.72
CA GLY A 99 4.80 1.61 20.36
C GLY A 99 4.96 0.11 20.63
N GLY A 100 5.66 -0.61 19.75
CA GLY A 100 5.87 -2.06 19.90
C GLY A 100 4.71 -2.97 19.42
N SER A 101 3.57 -2.40 19.01
CA SER A 101 2.40 -3.15 18.47
C SER A 101 2.62 -3.84 17.11
N GLY A 102 3.84 -3.80 16.56
CA GLY A 102 4.16 -4.47 15.29
C GLY A 102 3.74 -3.74 14.01
N LYS A 103 3.10 -2.56 14.07
CA LYS A 103 2.63 -1.80 12.87
C LYS A 103 3.64 -1.76 11.71
N SER A 104 4.87 -1.34 12.00
CA SER A 104 5.92 -1.23 10.97
C SER A 104 6.37 -2.59 10.46
N SER A 105 6.58 -3.54 11.36
CA SER A 105 7.00 -4.90 11.04
C SER A 105 5.97 -5.66 10.20
N LEU A 106 4.69 -5.60 10.56
CA LEU A 106 3.60 -6.21 9.80
C LEU A 106 3.41 -5.52 8.44
N THR A 107 3.56 -4.20 8.37
CA THR A 107 3.50 -3.47 7.09
C THR A 107 4.61 -3.90 6.14
N ARG A 108 5.84 -4.05 6.63
CA ARG A 108 6.97 -4.57 5.83
C ARG A 108 6.70 -5.97 5.30
N LEU A 109 6.25 -6.87 6.16
CA LEU A 109 5.97 -8.25 5.76
C LEU A 109 4.81 -8.32 4.75
N ALA A 110 3.74 -7.54 4.95
CA ALA A 110 2.64 -7.42 4.00
C ALA A 110 3.10 -6.84 2.65
N THR A 111 3.97 -5.83 2.68
CA THR A 111 4.52 -5.17 1.48
C THR A 111 5.34 -6.16 0.66
N PHE A 112 6.20 -6.92 1.33
CA PHE A 112 7.00 -7.97 0.71
C PHE A 112 6.13 -9.07 0.11
N SER A 113 5.15 -9.57 0.88
CA SER A 113 4.17 -10.56 0.40
C SER A 113 3.37 -10.08 -0.82
N ALA A 114 3.03 -8.78 -0.86
CA ALA A 114 2.34 -8.18 -2.00
C ALA A 114 3.23 -8.03 -3.25
N GLY A 115 4.55 -8.13 -3.12
CA GLY A 115 5.52 -7.88 -4.18
C GLY A 115 5.73 -6.38 -4.47
N CYS A 116 5.52 -5.53 -3.47
CA CYS A 116 5.74 -4.08 -3.56
C CYS A 116 7.09 -3.69 -2.94
N GLU A 117 7.66 -2.56 -3.36
CA GLU A 117 8.80 -1.95 -2.70
C GLU A 117 8.34 -1.11 -1.50
N ILE A 118 9.02 -1.21 -0.36
CA ILE A 118 8.78 -0.29 0.76
C ILE A 118 9.63 0.97 0.61
N PHE A 119 9.03 2.13 0.81
CA PHE A 119 9.73 3.40 0.91
C PHE A 119 9.49 4.04 2.27
N GLU A 120 10.57 4.50 2.90
CA GLU A 120 10.56 5.23 4.17
C GLU A 120 11.60 6.33 4.11
N ILE A 121 11.22 7.51 4.60
CA ILE A 121 12.17 8.61 4.71
C ILE A 121 13.14 8.36 5.86
N LYS A 122 14.39 8.80 5.68
CA LYS A 122 15.42 8.76 6.71
C LYS A 122 15.72 10.17 7.16
N LEU A 123 15.15 10.56 8.31
CA LEU A 123 15.42 11.87 8.88
C LEU A 123 16.91 12.00 9.23
N SER A 124 17.51 13.09 8.78
CA SER A 124 18.87 13.50 9.11
C SER A 124 18.87 14.92 9.68
N ARG A 125 20.00 15.37 10.23
CA ARG A 125 20.10 16.72 10.79
C ARG A 125 19.88 17.75 9.69
N GLY A 126 18.86 18.59 9.86
CA GLY A 126 18.48 19.62 8.87
C GLY A 126 17.51 19.15 7.80
N TYR A 127 16.98 17.93 7.91
CA TYR A 127 15.91 17.45 7.04
C TYR A 127 14.65 18.32 7.21
N ASN A 128 14.16 18.86 6.11
CA ASN A 128 13.04 19.82 6.06
C ASN A 128 12.10 19.48 4.89
N GLU A 129 11.10 20.34 4.64
CA GLU A 129 10.14 20.12 3.55
C GLU A 129 10.82 19.99 2.17
N SER A 130 11.87 20.76 1.90
CA SER A 130 12.60 20.67 0.63
C SER A 130 13.25 19.29 0.45
N SER A 131 13.92 18.79 1.49
CA SER A 131 14.47 17.42 1.49
C SER A 131 13.37 16.37 1.27
N PHE A 132 12.20 16.56 1.89
CA PHE A 132 11.09 15.64 1.71
C PHE A 132 10.52 15.67 0.29
N ARG A 133 10.40 16.84 -0.33
CA ARG A 133 9.99 16.95 -1.74
C ARG A 133 10.95 16.22 -2.66
N GLU A 134 12.25 16.28 -2.42
CA GLU A 134 13.24 15.51 -3.21
C GLU A 134 13.06 13.99 -3.02
N ASP A 135 12.83 13.51 -1.80
CA ASP A 135 12.49 12.10 -1.56
C ASP A 135 11.20 11.68 -2.28
N LEU A 136 10.18 12.54 -2.31
CA LEU A 136 8.95 12.28 -3.04
C LEU A 136 9.18 12.24 -4.55
N LYS A 137 10.03 13.09 -5.13
CA LYS A 137 10.38 13.00 -6.56
C LYS A 137 10.95 11.63 -6.92
N ILE A 138 11.81 11.05 -6.07
CA ILE A 138 12.34 9.70 -6.25
C ILE A 138 11.20 8.67 -6.28
N VAL A 139 10.25 8.77 -5.34
CA VAL A 139 9.06 7.91 -5.30
C VAL A 139 8.24 8.04 -6.58
N TYR A 140 7.88 9.25 -7.01
CA TYR A 140 7.07 9.47 -8.21
C TYR A 140 7.76 8.98 -9.50
N ASN A 141 9.08 9.10 -9.61
CA ASN A 141 9.81 8.52 -10.74
C ASN A 141 9.73 6.99 -10.75
N LYS A 142 9.91 6.32 -9.61
CA LYS A 142 9.73 4.87 -9.52
C LYS A 142 8.32 4.42 -9.86
N LEU A 143 7.31 5.16 -9.38
CA LEU A 143 5.91 4.87 -9.60
C LEU A 143 5.51 5.00 -11.08
N GLY A 144 5.87 6.12 -11.72
CA GLY A 144 5.36 6.48 -13.04
C GLY A 144 6.27 6.11 -14.21
N ILE A 145 7.60 6.15 -14.02
CA ILE A 145 8.58 5.80 -15.05
C ILE A 145 8.97 4.33 -14.95
N GLU A 146 9.47 3.90 -13.78
CA GLU A 146 9.90 2.51 -13.59
C GLU A 146 8.73 1.53 -13.43
N ASN A 147 7.50 2.04 -13.28
CA ASN A 147 6.27 1.26 -13.10
C ASN A 147 6.33 0.29 -11.89
N LYS A 148 6.94 0.76 -10.79
CA LYS A 148 7.06 -0.01 -9.55
C LYS A 148 5.92 0.31 -8.60
N LYS A 149 5.37 -0.72 -7.96
CA LYS A 149 4.42 -0.55 -6.87
C LYS A 149 5.15 -0.24 -5.58
N ILE A 150 4.79 0.85 -4.92
CA ILE A 150 5.45 1.33 -3.70
C ILE A 150 4.45 1.45 -2.56
N VAL A 151 4.83 0.91 -1.41
CA VAL A 151 4.22 1.21 -0.12
C VAL A 151 5.04 2.29 0.56
N PHE A 152 4.53 3.52 0.61
CA PHE A 152 5.12 4.61 1.37
C PHE A 152 4.70 4.49 2.83
N MET A 153 5.61 4.02 3.68
CA MET A 153 5.36 3.90 5.12
C MET A 153 5.83 5.16 5.84
N PHE A 154 4.92 5.80 6.56
CA PHE A 154 5.18 7.05 7.27
C PHE A 154 4.61 6.99 8.69
N GLY A 155 5.42 7.26 9.71
CA GLY A 155 5.01 7.16 11.11
C GLY A 155 5.26 8.43 11.90
N ASP A 156 4.84 8.45 13.17
CA ASP A 156 5.02 9.61 14.05
C ASP A 156 6.47 10.10 14.10
N GLN A 157 7.43 9.17 14.11
CA GLN A 157 8.85 9.49 14.15
C GLN A 157 9.36 10.19 12.88
N HIS A 158 8.59 10.17 11.79
CA HIS A 158 8.93 10.81 10.52
C HIS A 158 8.38 12.25 10.42
N VAL A 159 7.48 12.67 11.33
CA VAL A 159 6.91 14.02 11.33
C VAL A 159 7.89 15.01 11.99
N ALA A 160 8.88 15.46 11.23
CA ALA A 160 9.78 16.53 11.67
C ALA A 160 9.10 17.91 11.65
N GLU A 161 8.26 18.15 10.64
CA GLU A 161 7.47 19.36 10.44
C GLU A 161 6.04 18.97 10.09
N GLU A 162 5.03 19.67 10.65
CA GLU A 162 3.62 19.35 10.39
C GLU A 162 3.23 19.54 8.91
N GLY A 163 3.97 20.37 8.16
CA GLY A 163 3.80 20.53 6.71
C GLY A 163 3.98 19.24 5.91
N PHE A 164 4.68 18.23 6.45
CA PHE A 164 4.81 16.93 5.78
C PHE A 164 3.46 16.24 5.61
N LEU A 165 2.56 16.40 6.58
CA LEU A 165 1.22 15.83 6.54
C LEU A 165 0.36 16.50 5.48
N GLU A 166 0.59 17.79 5.20
CA GLU A 166 -0.06 18.48 4.08
C GLU A 166 0.38 17.90 2.73
N LEU A 167 1.68 17.61 2.56
CA LEU A 167 2.17 16.97 1.34
C LEU A 167 1.58 15.56 1.17
N ILE A 168 1.51 14.77 2.26
CA ILE A 168 0.88 13.45 2.24
C ILE A 168 -0.62 13.56 1.90
N ASN A 169 -1.32 14.55 2.45
CA ASN A 169 -2.72 14.77 2.14
C ASN A 169 -2.94 15.07 0.64
N ASN A 170 -2.06 15.87 0.04
CA ASN A 170 -2.08 16.08 -1.41
C ASN A 170 -1.87 14.77 -2.18
N MET A 171 -0.93 13.92 -1.77
CA MET A 171 -0.72 12.60 -2.40
C MET A 171 -1.99 11.74 -2.35
N LEU A 172 -2.73 11.77 -1.23
CA LEU A 172 -3.95 10.98 -1.04
C LEU A 172 -5.16 11.54 -1.82
N THR A 173 -5.27 12.86 -1.94
CA THR A 173 -6.46 13.54 -2.49
C THR A 173 -6.35 13.85 -3.97
N THR A 174 -5.20 14.35 -4.42
CA THR A 174 -4.95 14.75 -5.81
C THR A 174 -4.08 13.76 -6.57
N GLY A 175 -3.43 12.82 -5.87
CA GLY A 175 -2.53 11.84 -6.46
C GLY A 175 -1.13 12.36 -6.77
N ILE A 176 -0.87 13.66 -6.53
CA ILE A 176 0.46 14.27 -6.68
C ILE A 176 0.60 15.54 -5.84
N VAL A 177 1.79 15.76 -5.29
CA VAL A 177 2.11 17.02 -4.59
C VAL A 177 2.18 18.17 -5.61
N PRO A 178 1.47 19.30 -5.38
CA PRO A 178 1.55 20.47 -6.24
C PRO A 178 2.96 21.04 -6.35
N ALA A 179 3.34 21.44 -7.56
CA ALA A 179 4.66 21.98 -7.89
C ALA A 179 5.82 21.11 -7.36
N LEU A 180 5.64 19.78 -7.34
CA LEU A 180 6.68 18.85 -6.92
C LEU A 180 7.87 18.86 -7.88
N PHE A 181 7.58 18.90 -9.18
CA PHE A 181 8.58 18.92 -10.25
C PHE A 181 8.66 20.32 -10.85
N ALA A 182 9.89 20.76 -11.16
CA ALA A 182 10.12 21.92 -12.02
C ALA A 182 9.64 21.64 -13.45
N ASP A 183 9.44 22.69 -14.24
CA ASP A 183 8.93 22.57 -15.60
C ASP A 183 9.86 21.71 -16.48
N GLU A 184 11.18 21.83 -16.32
CA GLU A 184 12.14 21.02 -17.06
C GLU A 184 12.07 19.53 -16.68
N GLU A 185 11.91 19.23 -15.39
CA GLU A 185 11.74 17.85 -14.89
C GLU A 185 10.42 17.26 -15.41
N ARG A 186 9.34 18.05 -15.40
CA ARG A 186 8.02 17.65 -15.91
C ARG A 186 8.08 17.33 -17.41
N GLU A 187 8.75 18.15 -18.21
CA GLU A 187 8.93 17.91 -19.64
C GLU A 187 9.75 16.64 -19.91
N ALA A 188 10.79 16.38 -19.12
CA ALA A 188 11.58 15.15 -19.22
C ALA A 188 10.74 13.90 -18.91
N ILE A 189 9.93 13.94 -17.84
CA ILE A 189 9.01 12.85 -17.48
C ILE A 189 8.02 12.59 -18.62
N ILE A 190 7.37 13.64 -19.14
CA ILE A 190 6.43 13.54 -20.27
C ILE A 190 7.11 12.91 -21.48
N GLY A 191 8.36 13.29 -21.77
CA GLY A 191 9.16 12.69 -22.85
C GLY A 191 9.33 11.18 -22.67
N ASN A 192 9.70 10.73 -21.47
CA ASN A 192 9.95 9.33 -21.15
C ASN A 192 8.70 8.45 -21.25
N ILE A 193 7.54 8.95 -20.87
CA ILE A 193 6.31 8.15 -20.80
C ILE A 193 5.35 8.39 -21.99
N ARG A 194 5.66 9.29 -22.92
CA ARG A 194 4.76 9.67 -24.03
C ARG A 194 4.31 8.48 -24.86
N GLU A 195 5.24 7.63 -25.29
CA GLU A 195 4.92 6.48 -26.14
C GLU A 195 4.02 5.47 -25.41
N GLU A 196 4.31 5.20 -24.14
CA GLU A 196 3.52 4.32 -23.29
C GLU A 196 2.11 4.91 -23.07
N ALA A 197 2.01 6.20 -22.73
CA ALA A 197 0.74 6.88 -22.50
C ALA A 197 -0.14 6.84 -23.75
N MET A 198 0.41 7.13 -24.93
CA MET A 198 -0.34 7.09 -26.19
C MET A 198 -0.81 5.68 -26.55
N LYS A 199 0.00 4.65 -26.31
CA LYS A 199 -0.41 3.24 -26.48
C LYS A 199 -1.57 2.87 -25.56
N ASN A 200 -1.65 3.48 -24.38
CA ASN A 200 -2.72 3.29 -23.40
C ASN A 200 -3.88 4.31 -23.56
N GLY A 201 -3.97 5.00 -24.71
CA GLY A 201 -5.11 5.83 -25.06
C GLY A 201 -5.04 7.30 -24.64
N ALA A 202 -3.92 7.77 -24.08
CA ALA A 202 -3.73 9.20 -23.84
C ALA A 202 -3.54 9.95 -25.18
N SER A 203 -4.09 11.17 -25.26
CA SER A 203 -3.87 12.03 -26.41
C SER A 203 -2.41 12.55 -26.44
N PRO A 204 -1.88 12.98 -27.60
CA PRO A 204 -0.51 13.50 -27.69
C PRO A 204 -0.30 14.85 -26.98
N ALA A 205 -1.36 15.46 -26.45
CA ALA A 205 -1.25 16.70 -25.68
C ALA A 205 -0.48 16.48 -24.38
N LYS A 206 0.45 17.40 -24.06
CA LYS A 206 1.32 17.31 -22.87
C LYS A 206 0.53 17.10 -21.58
N GLU A 207 -0.55 17.83 -21.39
CA GLU A 207 -1.40 17.73 -20.20
C GLU A 207 -2.09 16.35 -20.09
N SER A 208 -2.48 15.76 -21.22
CA SER A 208 -3.09 14.42 -21.24
C SER A 208 -2.08 13.34 -20.83
N ILE A 209 -0.83 13.47 -21.27
CA ILE A 209 0.26 12.54 -20.89
C ILE A 209 0.62 12.73 -19.41
N TRP A 210 0.62 13.98 -18.93
CA TRP A 210 0.83 14.28 -17.52
C TRP A 210 -0.28 13.68 -16.63
N GLN A 211 -1.54 13.79 -17.03
CA GLN A 211 -2.64 13.18 -16.29
C GLN A 211 -2.54 11.64 -16.27
N TYR A 212 -2.07 11.04 -17.37
CA TYR A 212 -1.74 9.61 -17.39
C TYR A 212 -0.65 9.27 -16.37
N PHE A 213 0.43 10.05 -16.30
CA PHE A 213 1.48 9.88 -15.28
C PHE A 213 0.92 9.91 -13.86
N VAL A 214 0.15 10.95 -13.52
CA VAL A 214 -0.44 11.09 -12.17
C VAL A 214 -1.36 9.93 -11.84
N THR A 215 -2.16 9.46 -12.80
CA THR A 215 -3.05 8.32 -12.63
C THR A 215 -2.27 7.02 -12.40
N LYS A 216 -1.24 6.78 -13.21
CA LYS A 216 -0.33 5.63 -13.06
C LYS A 216 0.35 5.64 -11.69
N CYS A 217 0.86 6.80 -11.26
CA CYS A 217 1.45 6.96 -9.95
C CYS A 217 0.47 6.64 -8.82
N SER A 218 -0.76 7.13 -8.92
CA SER A 218 -1.81 6.89 -7.91
C SER A 218 -2.22 5.43 -7.78
N VAL A 219 -2.17 4.66 -8.88
CA VAL A 219 -2.48 3.21 -8.87
C VAL A 219 -1.34 2.40 -8.26
N ASN A 220 -0.09 2.83 -8.48
CA ASN A 220 1.09 2.15 -8.00
C ASN A 220 1.50 2.54 -6.57
N LEU A 221 0.86 3.55 -5.98
CA LEU A 221 1.20 4.09 -4.66
C LEU A 221 0.18 3.64 -3.61
N HIS A 222 0.72 3.12 -2.50
CA HIS A 222 -0.03 2.86 -1.27
C HIS A 222 0.62 3.61 -0.12
N VAL A 223 -0.13 4.49 0.55
CA VAL A 223 0.35 5.21 1.74
C VAL A 223 -0.11 4.47 2.98
N VAL A 224 0.83 4.11 3.85
CA VAL A 224 0.57 3.47 5.13
C VAL A 224 1.07 4.35 6.26
N LEU A 225 0.12 4.97 6.97
CA LEU A 225 0.38 5.83 8.12
C LEU A 225 0.42 5.00 9.40
N CYS A 226 1.51 5.07 10.16
CA CYS A 226 1.69 4.34 11.41
C CYS A 226 1.72 5.32 12.59
N MET A 227 0.55 5.52 13.22
CA MET A 227 0.37 6.54 14.26
C MET A 227 0.10 5.92 15.63
N SER A 228 0.48 6.66 16.68
CA SER A 228 0.23 6.34 18.07
C SER A 228 -1.03 7.06 18.56
N PRO A 229 -1.95 6.36 19.25
CA PRO A 229 -3.10 7.00 19.88
C PRO A 229 -2.73 7.70 21.21
N THR A 230 -1.48 7.61 21.66
CA THR A 230 -1.05 8.19 22.93
C THR A 230 -1.06 9.72 22.86
N GLY A 231 -1.75 10.37 23.80
CA GLY A 231 -1.88 11.82 23.87
C GLY A 231 -2.87 12.39 22.84
N ASP A 232 -2.80 13.70 22.61
CA ASP A 232 -3.77 14.42 21.75
C ASP A 232 -3.25 14.68 20.32
N THR A 233 -2.01 14.30 20.02
CA THR A 233 -1.35 14.60 18.73
C THR A 233 -2.10 13.98 17.56
N LEU A 234 -2.43 12.68 17.61
CA LEU A 234 -3.18 12.01 16.54
C LEU A 234 -4.54 12.68 16.31
N ARG A 235 -5.28 12.96 17.40
CA ARG A 235 -6.58 13.64 17.33
C ARG A 235 -6.46 15.01 16.65
N THR A 236 -5.43 15.78 17.02
CA THR A 236 -5.17 17.11 16.46
C THR A 236 -4.84 17.03 14.98
N ARG A 237 -4.00 16.07 14.57
CA ARG A 237 -3.65 15.83 13.16
C ARG A 237 -4.86 15.43 12.33
N CYS A 238 -5.68 14.48 12.80
CA CYS A 238 -6.91 14.10 12.09
C CYS A 238 -7.90 15.27 11.93
N ARG A 239 -7.91 16.22 12.86
CA ARG A 239 -8.75 17.43 12.73
C ARG A 239 -8.18 18.43 11.72
N ASN A 240 -6.86 18.59 11.70
CA ASN A 240 -6.19 19.56 10.84
C ASN A 240 -6.03 19.06 9.40
N PHE A 241 -5.96 17.74 9.20
CA PHE A 241 -5.78 17.05 7.93
C PHE A 241 -6.89 15.98 7.77
N PRO A 242 -8.12 16.39 7.39
CA PRO A 242 -9.28 15.51 7.30
C PRO A 242 -9.26 14.59 6.06
#